data_AF-A0A6V7V1V7-F1
#
_entry.id   AF-A0A6V7V1V7-F1
#
_cell.length_a   1.000
_cell.length_b   1.000
_cell.length_c   1.000
_cell.angle_alpha   90.00
_cell.angle_beta   90.00
_cell.angle_gamma   90.00
#
_symmetry.space_group_name_H-M   'P 1'
#
loop_
_entity.id
_entity.type
_entity.pdbx_description
1 polymer ?
#
loop_
_entity_poly.entity_id
_entity_poly.type
_entity_poly.pdbx_seq_one_letter_code
_entity_poly.pdbx_strand_id
1 'polypeptide(L)'
;MPFFYKLELNDIIYQITNISMPLVVLANVWYSCNRKSKTIISPDGVPVVVAFSGEYYKRDLTLNKLLQKIFVTFMEPYIRVQMDEEEYVLIRSIIFSHFVTNGVSKEGQKFLLSESEKYCGILMRMLQKRYGQLRGATRYAELLHLVEFCFKCGNYLSTFLNYVDNVLEQGRFEKVMPAPLIDLCLRCKNVKLPEIIGI
;
A
#
# COMPACT_ATOMS: atom_id res chain seq x y z
N MET A 1 14.38 -2.26 0.52
CA MET A 1 14.74 -3.69 0.62
C MET A 1 15.94 -3.97 -0.27
N PRO A 2 17.04 -4.55 0.22
CA PRO A 2 18.28 -4.71 -0.57
C PRO A 2 18.12 -5.54 -1.84
N PHE A 3 17.21 -6.51 -1.87
CA PHE A 3 16.97 -7.36 -3.06
C PHE A 3 16.38 -6.57 -4.24
N PHE A 4 15.73 -5.44 -3.99
CA PHE A 4 15.05 -4.66 -5.02
C PHE A 4 16.02 -4.08 -6.05
N TYR A 5 17.26 -3.77 -5.64
CA TYR A 5 18.32 -3.27 -6.52
C TYR A 5 18.89 -4.35 -7.46
N LYS A 6 18.46 -5.60 -7.33
CA LYS A 6 18.87 -6.72 -8.19
C LYS A 6 17.88 -6.99 -9.33
N LEU A 7 16.72 -6.34 -9.32
CA LEU A 7 15.76 -6.39 -10.41
C LEU A 7 16.15 -5.39 -11.50
N GLU A 8 15.75 -5.69 -12.74
CA GLU A 8 15.84 -4.71 -13.82
C GLU A 8 14.94 -3.51 -13.55
N LEU A 9 15.32 -2.35 -14.09
CA LEU A 9 14.59 -1.09 -13.85
C LEU A 9 13.11 -1.19 -14.26
N ASN A 10 12.81 -1.82 -15.39
CA ASN A 10 11.42 -2.01 -15.85
C ASN A 10 10.62 -2.86 -14.86
N ASP A 11 11.19 -3.96 -14.38
CA ASP A 11 10.56 -4.82 -13.37
C ASP A 11 10.34 -4.09 -12.06
N ILE A 12 11.30 -3.25 -11.64
CA ILE A 12 11.17 -2.38 -10.47
C ILE A 12 9.95 -1.45 -10.63
N ILE A 13 9.79 -0.82 -11.79
CA ILE A 13 8.69 0.12 -12.06
C ILE A 13 7.34 -0.61 -11.97
N TYR A 14 7.19 -1.75 -12.65
CA TYR A 14 5.95 -2.53 -12.59
C TYR A 14 5.67 -3.04 -11.18
N GLN A 15 6.70 -3.53 -10.50
CA GLN A 15 6.57 -4.01 -9.12
C GLN A 15 6.11 -2.91 -8.19
N ILE A 16 6.78 -1.75 -8.18
CA ILE A 16 6.42 -0.59 -7.33
C ILE A 16 5.00 -0.15 -7.61
N THR A 17 4.58 -0.11 -8.87
CA THR A 17 3.21 0.28 -9.25
C THR A 17 2.17 -0.63 -8.59
N ASN A 18 2.45 -1.93 -8.49
CA ASN A 18 1.54 -2.90 -7.87
C ASN A 18 1.54 -2.85 -6.34
N ILE A 19 2.72 -2.71 -5.72
CA ILE A 19 2.86 -2.86 -4.26
C ILE A 19 2.75 -1.56 -3.46
N SER A 20 2.79 -0.39 -4.11
CA SER A 20 2.83 0.90 -3.41
C SER A 20 1.62 1.14 -2.51
N MET A 21 0.39 0.97 -3.02
CA MET A 21 -0.82 1.20 -2.24
C MET A 21 -0.96 0.21 -1.06
N PRO A 22 -0.74 -1.12 -1.25
CA PRO A 22 -0.70 -2.07 -0.13
C PRO A 22 0.33 -1.68 0.94
N LEU A 23 1.52 -1.22 0.55
CA LEU A 23 2.56 -0.78 1.48
C LEU A 23 2.16 0.48 2.26
N VAL A 24 1.53 1.46 1.59
CA VAL A 24 1.00 2.67 2.24
C VAL A 24 -0.07 2.30 3.27
N VAL A 25 -1.00 1.40 2.93
CA VAL A 25 -2.00 0.90 3.87
C VAL A 25 -1.34 0.26 5.07
N LEU A 26 -0.43 -0.70 4.86
CA LEU A 26 0.24 -1.41 5.95
C LEU A 26 0.99 -0.44 6.88
N ALA A 27 1.70 0.55 6.32
CA ALA A 27 2.42 1.56 7.09
C ALA A 27 1.48 2.43 7.94
N ASN A 28 0.40 2.94 7.36
CA ASN A 28 -0.57 3.79 8.05
C ASN A 28 -1.31 3.03 9.16
N VAL A 29 -1.70 1.80 8.89
CA VAL A 29 -2.39 0.96 9.87
C VAL A 29 -1.45 0.58 11.01
N TRP A 30 -0.21 0.16 10.72
CA TRP A 30 0.80 -0.15 11.73
C TRP A 30 1.02 1.03 12.68
N TYR A 31 1.24 2.22 12.12
CA TYR A 31 1.40 3.46 12.89
C TYR A 31 0.21 3.71 13.82
N SER A 32 -1.01 3.58 13.27
CA SER A 32 -2.25 3.84 13.99
C SER A 32 -2.51 2.83 15.11
N CYS A 33 -2.27 1.53 14.85
CA CYS A 33 -2.38 0.47 15.84
C CYS A 33 -1.38 0.66 17.00
N ASN A 34 -0.14 1.04 16.71
CA ASN A 34 0.87 1.32 17.75
C ASN A 34 0.49 2.51 18.64
N ARG A 35 -0.30 3.45 18.10
CA ARG A 35 -0.89 4.56 18.84
C ARG A 35 -2.22 4.21 19.52
N LYS A 36 -2.63 2.93 19.48
CA LYS A 36 -3.91 2.43 20.00
C LYS A 36 -5.13 3.12 19.39
N SER A 37 -4.99 3.64 18.17
CA SER A 37 -6.09 4.26 17.45
C SER A 37 -6.99 3.21 16.81
N LYS A 38 -8.30 3.47 16.80
CA LYS A 38 -9.31 2.64 16.10
C LYS A 38 -9.49 3.05 14.64
N THR A 39 -8.91 4.17 14.24
CA THR A 39 -8.96 4.73 12.89
C THR A 39 -7.55 5.03 12.40
N ILE A 40 -7.39 5.17 11.09
CA ILE A 40 -6.14 5.65 10.53
C ILE A 40 -5.93 7.12 10.93
N ILE A 41 -4.77 7.39 11.53
CA ILE A 41 -4.35 8.71 11.99
C ILE A 41 -3.08 9.16 11.27
N SER A 42 -2.97 10.48 11.10
CA SER A 42 -1.75 11.15 10.66
C SER A 42 -0.68 11.15 11.77
N PRO A 43 0.60 11.47 11.45
CA PRO A 43 1.68 11.52 12.45
C PRO A 43 1.42 12.47 13.63
N ASP A 44 0.63 13.52 13.41
CA ASP A 44 0.17 14.47 14.44
C ASP A 44 -0.95 13.92 15.35
N GLY A 45 -1.45 12.72 15.07
CA GLY A 45 -2.53 12.08 15.82
C GLY A 45 -3.93 12.39 15.32
N VAL A 46 -4.08 13.21 14.27
CA VAL A 46 -5.39 13.59 13.74
C VAL A 46 -5.94 12.47 12.84
N PRO A 47 -7.20 12.02 13.02
CA PRO A 47 -7.81 11.06 12.12
C PRO A 47 -7.90 11.59 10.69
N VAL A 48 -7.47 10.79 9.71
CA VAL A 48 -7.43 11.22 8.30
C VAL A 48 -8.81 11.62 7.77
N VAL A 49 -9.88 11.01 8.29
CA VAL A 49 -11.27 11.37 7.95
C VAL A 49 -11.61 12.84 8.22
N VAL A 50 -10.92 13.50 9.16
CA VAL A 50 -11.14 14.92 9.48
C VAL A 50 -10.73 15.83 8.32
N ALA A 51 -9.75 15.44 7.50
CA ALA A 51 -9.38 16.21 6.31
C ALA A 51 -10.53 16.37 5.30
N PHE A 52 -11.57 15.53 5.40
CA PHE A 52 -12.72 15.50 4.52
C PHE A 52 -14.03 15.86 5.23
N SER A 53 -13.98 16.48 6.42
CA SER A 53 -15.18 16.84 7.17
C SER A 53 -15.80 18.20 6.78
N GLY A 54 -15.18 18.94 5.86
CA GLY A 54 -15.66 20.25 5.41
C GLY A 54 -16.99 20.17 4.65
N GLU A 55 -17.74 21.28 4.61
CA GLU A 55 -19.05 21.35 3.94
C GLU A 55 -19.01 20.89 2.47
N TYR A 56 -17.88 21.17 1.80
CA TYR A 56 -17.62 20.78 0.42
C TYR A 56 -17.73 19.26 0.21
N TYR A 57 -17.21 18.45 1.13
CA TYR A 57 -17.20 16.99 1.04
C TYR A 57 -18.43 16.34 1.71
N LYS A 58 -19.06 17.04 2.65
CA LYS A 58 -20.10 16.52 3.55
C LYS A 58 -21.27 15.86 2.82
N ARG A 59 -21.66 16.36 1.66
CA ARG A 59 -22.83 15.87 0.90
C ARG A 59 -22.50 14.70 -0.04
N ASP A 60 -21.23 14.36 -0.23
CA ASP A 60 -20.85 13.28 -1.14
C ASP A 60 -20.94 11.90 -0.45
N LEU A 61 -22.01 11.16 -0.76
CA LEU A 61 -22.26 9.85 -0.18
C LEU A 61 -21.22 8.80 -0.62
N THR A 62 -20.64 8.93 -1.81
CA THR A 62 -19.66 7.98 -2.34
C THR A 62 -18.34 8.15 -1.60
N LEU A 63 -17.87 9.39 -1.49
CA LEU A 63 -16.69 9.76 -0.71
C LEU A 63 -16.83 9.30 0.74
N ASN A 64 -17.94 9.62 1.40
CA ASN A 64 -18.17 9.26 2.80
C ASN A 64 -18.13 7.74 3.02
N LYS A 65 -18.71 6.96 2.10
CA LYS A 65 -18.62 5.48 2.15
C LYS A 65 -17.19 4.98 1.97
N LEU A 66 -16.43 5.56 1.04
CA LEU A 66 -15.03 5.20 0.82
C LEU A 66 -14.16 5.55 2.04
N LEU A 67 -14.32 6.77 2.58
CA LEU A 67 -13.64 7.24 3.78
C LEU A 67 -13.88 6.30 4.97
N GLN A 68 -15.15 6.02 5.26
CA GLN A 68 -15.50 5.14 6.37
C GLN A 68 -14.91 3.74 6.19
N LYS A 69 -14.99 3.21 4.96
CA LYS A 69 -14.48 1.87 4.69
C LYS A 69 -12.96 1.79 4.85
N ILE A 70 -12.22 2.73 4.28
CA ILE A 70 -10.75 2.71 4.22
C ILE A 70 -10.12 3.09 5.56
N PHE A 71 -10.61 4.16 6.20
CA PHE A 71 -9.95 4.74 7.37
C PHE A 71 -10.53 4.27 8.70
N VAL A 72 -11.65 3.53 8.69
CA VAL A 72 -12.29 2.99 9.90
C VAL A 72 -12.49 1.48 9.79
N THR A 73 -13.34 1.00 8.88
CA THR A 73 -13.71 -0.43 8.83
C THR A 73 -12.51 -1.34 8.56
N PHE A 74 -11.59 -0.93 7.69
CA PHE A 74 -10.40 -1.72 7.39
C PHE A 74 -9.39 -1.80 8.53
N MET A 75 -9.52 -1.01 9.60
CA MET A 75 -8.66 -1.16 10.78
C MET A 75 -8.97 -2.42 11.59
N GLU A 76 -10.21 -2.92 11.57
CA GLU A 76 -10.67 -3.99 12.46
C GLU A 76 -9.81 -5.28 12.38
N PRO A 77 -9.47 -5.81 11.20
CA PRO A 77 -8.65 -7.02 11.12
C PRO A 77 -7.26 -6.82 11.74
N TYR A 78 -6.66 -5.65 11.57
CA TYR A 78 -5.33 -5.36 12.11
C TYR A 78 -5.34 -5.16 13.62
N ILE A 79 -6.37 -4.49 14.15
CA ILE A 79 -6.58 -4.34 15.60
C ILE A 79 -6.79 -5.71 16.25
N ARG A 80 -7.49 -6.63 15.58
CA ARG A 80 -7.70 -7.99 16.07
C ARG A 80 -6.42 -8.82 16.04
N VAL A 81 -5.67 -8.75 14.93
CA VAL A 81 -4.45 -9.56 14.77
C VAL A 81 -3.34 -9.10 15.71
N GLN A 82 -3.24 -7.80 16.00
CA GLN A 82 -2.20 -7.24 16.90
C GLN A 82 -0.80 -7.74 16.53
N MET A 83 -0.33 -7.33 15.36
CA MET A 83 1.02 -7.68 14.93
C MET A 83 2.05 -7.08 15.87
N ASP A 84 3.17 -7.78 16.05
CA ASP A 84 4.37 -7.16 16.61
C ASP A 84 5.29 -6.61 15.51
N GLU A 85 6.41 -6.00 15.93
CA GLU A 85 7.34 -5.34 15.01
C GLU A 85 8.03 -6.33 14.06
N GLU A 86 8.38 -7.52 14.53
CA GLU A 86 9.03 -8.54 13.70
C GLU A 86 8.05 -9.10 12.65
N GLU A 87 6.81 -9.38 13.06
CA GLU A 87 5.72 -9.78 12.18
C GLU A 87 5.44 -8.69 11.12
N TYR A 88 5.40 -7.41 11.53
CA TYR A 88 5.21 -6.28 10.63
C TYR A 88 6.32 -6.19 9.56
N VAL A 89 7.59 -6.28 9.96
CA VAL A 89 8.72 -6.19 9.02
C VAL A 89 8.69 -7.35 8.03
N LEU A 90 8.35 -8.56 8.48
CA LEU A 90 8.28 -9.73 7.61
C LEU A 90 7.09 -9.67 6.65
N ILE A 91 5.90 -9.25 7.09
CA ILE A 91 4.76 -9.00 6.19
C ILE A 91 5.12 -7.93 5.16
N ARG A 92 5.75 -6.84 5.58
CA ARG A 92 6.20 -5.79 4.65
C ARG A 92 7.18 -6.34 3.63
N SER A 93 8.08 -7.24 4.04
CA SER A 93 9.00 -7.95 3.15
C SER A 93 8.29 -8.81 2.12
N ILE A 94 7.29 -9.58 2.56
CA ILE A 94 6.45 -10.44 1.70
C ILE A 94 5.70 -9.60 0.66
N ILE A 95 5.15 -8.44 1.04
CA ILE A 95 4.52 -7.51 0.10
C ILE A 95 5.55 -6.97 -0.90
N PHE A 96 6.74 -6.57 -0.45
CA PHE A 96 7.80 -6.12 -1.36
C PHE A 96 8.18 -7.19 -2.40
N SER A 97 8.24 -8.45 -1.99
CA SER A 97 8.59 -9.59 -2.86
C SER A 97 7.39 -10.19 -3.60
N HIS A 98 6.25 -9.51 -3.67
CA HIS A 98 5.06 -10.05 -4.33
C HIS A 98 5.35 -10.36 -5.80
N PHE A 99 5.16 -11.60 -6.24
CA PHE A 99 5.61 -12.06 -7.56
C PHE A 99 4.50 -12.08 -8.62
N VAL A 100 3.24 -11.96 -8.22
CA VAL A 100 2.09 -11.94 -9.15
C VAL A 100 1.83 -10.51 -9.61
N THR A 101 2.78 -9.95 -10.36
CA THR A 101 2.70 -8.58 -10.88
C THR A 101 2.68 -8.58 -12.40
N ASN A 102 1.61 -8.05 -12.98
CA ASN A 102 1.51 -7.84 -14.42
C ASN A 102 2.58 -6.85 -14.90
N GLY A 103 3.27 -7.18 -15.99
CA GLY A 103 4.32 -6.35 -16.59
C GLY A 103 5.74 -6.65 -16.12
N VAL A 104 5.91 -7.38 -15.00
CA VAL A 104 7.24 -7.89 -14.60
C VAL A 104 7.65 -9.05 -15.52
N SER A 105 8.91 -9.07 -15.93
CA SER A 105 9.53 -10.13 -16.75
C SER A 105 9.43 -11.50 -16.09
N LYS A 106 9.62 -12.58 -16.85
CA LYS A 106 9.58 -13.95 -16.30
C LYS A 106 10.72 -14.17 -15.30
N GLU A 107 11.89 -13.64 -15.62
CA GLU A 107 13.09 -13.67 -14.80
C GLU A 107 12.85 -12.90 -13.49
N GLY A 108 12.26 -11.70 -13.57
CA GLY A 108 11.87 -10.88 -12.43
C GLY A 108 10.83 -11.55 -11.55
N GLN A 109 9.80 -12.18 -12.14
CA GLN A 109 8.79 -12.95 -11.40
C GLN A 109 9.43 -14.14 -10.66
N LYS A 110 10.33 -14.88 -11.32
CA LYS A 110 11.05 -15.99 -10.69
C LYS A 110 11.94 -15.51 -9.53
N PHE A 111 12.61 -14.38 -9.71
CA PHE A 111 13.41 -13.76 -8.66
C PHE A 111 12.56 -13.31 -7.46
N LEU A 112 11.45 -12.61 -7.72
CA LEU A 112 10.51 -12.17 -6.69
C LEU A 112 9.88 -13.36 -5.95
N LEU A 113 9.53 -14.43 -6.66
CA LEU A 113 9.03 -15.66 -6.05
C LEU A 113 10.05 -16.24 -5.05
N SER A 114 11.31 -16.33 -5.45
CA SER A 114 12.38 -16.83 -4.57
C SER A 114 12.55 -15.97 -3.31
N GLU A 115 12.50 -14.64 -3.43
CA GLU A 115 12.53 -13.76 -2.26
C GLU A 115 11.26 -13.89 -1.40
N SER A 116 10.08 -14.05 -2.03
CA SER A 116 8.82 -14.28 -1.32
C SER A 116 8.84 -15.56 -0.49
N GLU A 117 9.27 -16.67 -1.08
CA GLU A 117 9.43 -17.96 -0.40
C GLU A 117 10.40 -17.87 0.78
N LYS A 118 11.48 -17.12 0.61
CA LYS A 118 12.45 -16.88 1.68
C LYS A 118 11.83 -16.14 2.86
N TYR A 119 11.13 -15.01 2.65
CA TYR A 119 10.52 -14.26 3.74
C TYR A 119 9.35 -15.01 4.39
N CYS A 120 8.53 -15.70 3.59
CA CYS A 120 7.50 -16.61 4.08
C CYS A 120 8.08 -17.73 4.97
N GLY A 121 9.20 -18.34 4.54
CA GLY A 121 9.89 -19.37 5.31
C GLY A 121 10.49 -18.85 6.61
N ILE A 122 11.03 -17.62 6.62
CA ILE A 122 11.51 -16.96 7.84
C ILE A 122 10.33 -16.73 8.80
N LEU A 123 9.22 -16.18 8.32
CA LEU A 123 8.02 -15.93 9.11
C LEU A 123 7.47 -17.22 9.72
N MET A 124 7.29 -18.27 8.94
CA MET A 124 6.80 -19.56 9.45
C MET A 124 7.70 -20.12 10.57
N ARG A 125 9.03 -20.16 10.34
CA ARG A 125 9.97 -20.68 11.34
C ARG A 125 9.97 -19.84 12.62
N MET A 126 9.92 -18.52 12.49
CA MET A 126 9.86 -17.60 13.63
C MET A 126 8.60 -17.88 14.47
N LEU A 127 7.45 -17.99 13.83
CA LEU A 127 6.17 -18.22 14.50
C LEU A 127 6.09 -19.61 15.13
N GLN A 128 6.56 -20.65 14.45
CA GLN A 128 6.62 -22.01 15.01
C GLN A 128 7.58 -22.12 16.19
N LYS A 129 8.71 -21.40 16.15
CA LYS A 129 9.64 -21.33 17.30
C LYS A 129 9.00 -20.62 18.50
N ARG A 130 8.20 -19.58 18.27
CA ARG A 130 7.56 -18.78 19.32
C ARG A 130 6.31 -19.44 19.92
N TYR A 131 5.45 -20.00 19.08
CA TYR A 131 4.12 -20.47 19.47
C TYR A 131 3.95 -21.99 19.41
N GLY A 132 4.95 -22.72 18.92
CA GLY A 132 4.87 -24.16 18.63
C GLY A 132 4.36 -24.44 17.22
N GLN A 133 4.46 -25.70 16.78
CA GLN A 133 4.19 -26.10 15.38
C GLN A 133 2.78 -25.71 14.90
N LEU A 134 1.74 -26.13 15.64
CA LEU A 134 0.36 -25.91 15.24
C LEU A 134 -0.07 -24.45 15.37
N ARG A 135 0.14 -23.82 16.54
CA ARG A 135 -0.25 -22.43 16.77
C ARG A 135 0.55 -21.45 15.92
N GLY A 136 1.84 -21.74 15.66
CA GLY A 136 2.67 -20.97 14.75
C GLY A 136 2.15 -21.02 13.32
N ALA A 137 1.71 -22.19 12.85
CA ALA A 137 1.08 -22.32 11.53
C ALA A 137 -0.26 -21.57 11.45
N THR A 138 -1.08 -21.61 12.51
CA THR A 138 -2.33 -20.81 12.59
C THR A 138 -2.03 -19.32 12.50
N ARG A 139 -1.08 -18.82 13.30
CA ARG A 139 -0.67 -17.41 13.27
C ARG A 139 -0.11 -17.00 11.90
N TYR A 140 0.67 -17.89 11.27
CA TYR A 140 1.19 -17.66 9.92
C TYR A 140 0.06 -17.45 8.90
N ALA A 141 -0.98 -18.29 8.94
CA ALA A 141 -2.14 -18.14 8.08
C ALA A 141 -2.89 -16.82 8.31
N GLU A 142 -3.07 -16.41 9.58
CA GLU A 142 -3.67 -15.11 9.92
C GLU A 142 -2.89 -13.93 9.31
N LEU A 143 -1.56 -13.97 9.41
CA LEU A 143 -0.68 -12.92 8.89
C LEU A 143 -0.65 -12.90 7.35
N LEU A 144 -0.69 -14.05 6.69
CA LEU A 144 -0.84 -14.10 5.23
C LEU A 144 -2.20 -13.58 4.76
N HIS A 145 -3.27 -13.83 5.49
CA HIS A 145 -4.56 -13.21 5.19
C HIS A 145 -4.51 -11.69 5.30
N LEU A 146 -3.71 -11.14 6.22
CA LEU A 146 -3.47 -9.69 6.25
C LEU A 146 -2.72 -9.18 5.01
N VAL A 147 -1.79 -9.95 4.44
CA VAL A 147 -1.11 -9.58 3.18
C VAL A 147 -2.15 -9.39 2.08
N GLU A 148 -2.99 -10.38 1.82
CA GLU A 148 -4.06 -10.29 0.82
C GLU A 148 -5.02 -9.12 1.12
N PHE A 149 -5.37 -8.95 2.39
CA PHE A 149 -6.21 -7.85 2.83
C PHE A 149 -5.56 -6.47 2.57
N CYS A 150 -4.24 -6.33 2.70
CA CYS A 150 -3.51 -5.12 2.32
C CYS A 150 -3.66 -4.79 0.83
N PHE A 151 -3.59 -5.80 -0.05
CA PHE A 151 -3.82 -5.60 -1.49
C PHE A 151 -5.24 -5.12 -1.78
N LYS A 152 -6.23 -5.75 -1.14
CA LYS A 152 -7.63 -5.31 -1.25
C LYS A 152 -7.80 -3.87 -0.77
N CYS A 153 -7.26 -3.52 0.39
CA CYS A 153 -7.32 -2.16 0.92
C CYS A 153 -6.59 -1.16 0.02
N GLY A 154 -5.45 -1.53 -0.55
CA GLY A 154 -4.69 -0.72 -1.49
C GLY A 154 -5.50 -0.36 -2.74
N ASN A 155 -6.28 -1.30 -3.28
CA ASN A 155 -7.19 -1.04 -4.40
C ASN A 155 -8.31 -0.06 -4.04
N TYR A 156 -8.86 -0.17 -2.83
CA TYR A 156 -9.84 0.80 -2.34
C TYR A 156 -9.23 2.18 -2.12
N LEU A 157 -8.00 2.25 -1.58
CA LEU A 157 -7.27 3.51 -1.42
C LEU A 157 -7.00 4.17 -2.77
N SER A 158 -6.56 3.39 -3.76
CA SER A 158 -6.39 3.88 -5.14
C SER A 158 -7.71 4.40 -5.71
N THR A 159 -8.81 3.65 -5.54
CA THR A 159 -10.16 4.10 -5.96
C THR A 159 -10.55 5.41 -5.28
N PHE A 160 -10.28 5.54 -3.98
CA PHE A 160 -10.55 6.76 -3.22
C PHE A 160 -9.76 7.96 -3.73
N LEU A 161 -8.44 7.81 -3.92
CA LEU A 161 -7.59 8.88 -4.46
C LEU A 161 -8.04 9.28 -5.86
N ASN A 162 -8.30 8.30 -6.73
CA ASN A 162 -8.81 8.56 -8.08
C ASN A 162 -10.17 9.27 -8.07
N TYR A 163 -11.05 8.94 -7.14
CA TYR A 163 -12.34 9.61 -7.00
C TYR A 163 -12.17 11.06 -6.56
N VAL A 164 -11.32 11.31 -5.56
CA VAL A 164 -11.00 12.66 -5.11
C VAL A 164 -10.41 13.45 -6.27
N ASP A 165 -9.36 12.97 -6.93
CA ASP A 165 -8.63 13.72 -7.95
C ASP A 165 -9.45 13.96 -9.22
N ASN A 166 -10.20 12.96 -9.70
CA ASN A 166 -10.85 13.02 -11.02
C ASN A 166 -12.32 13.41 -10.97
N VAL A 167 -13.00 13.29 -9.82
CA VAL A 167 -14.43 13.61 -9.69
C VAL A 167 -14.65 14.86 -8.86
N LEU A 168 -14.07 14.91 -7.66
CA LEU A 168 -14.28 16.05 -6.75
C LEU A 168 -13.38 17.23 -7.12
N GLU A 169 -12.10 16.95 -7.26
CA GLU A 169 -11.04 17.94 -7.44
C GLU A 169 -10.68 18.16 -8.92
N GLN A 170 -11.56 17.78 -9.84
CA GLN A 170 -11.28 17.83 -11.27
C GLN A 170 -10.92 19.26 -11.71
N GLY A 171 -9.67 19.42 -12.19
CA GLY A 171 -9.13 20.72 -12.58
C GLY A 171 -8.95 21.71 -11.42
N ARG A 172 -9.16 21.31 -10.16
CA ARG A 172 -8.92 22.16 -8.98
C ARG A 172 -7.45 22.51 -8.87
N PHE A 173 -6.54 21.55 -9.08
CA PHE A 173 -5.10 21.81 -9.09
C PHE A 173 -4.73 22.98 -10.02
N GLU A 174 -5.23 22.96 -11.27
CA GLU A 174 -5.00 24.02 -12.26
C GLU A 174 -5.66 25.36 -11.88
N LYS A 175 -6.72 25.33 -11.07
CA LYS A 175 -7.45 26.53 -10.61
C LYS A 175 -6.84 27.20 -9.38
N VAL A 176 -6.19 26.44 -8.48
CA VAL A 176 -5.71 26.95 -7.18
C VAL A 176 -4.19 27.09 -7.11
N MET A 177 -3.45 26.45 -8.02
CA MET A 177 -2.00 26.51 -8.00
C MET A 177 -1.48 27.69 -8.84
N PRO A 178 -0.42 28.38 -8.38
CA PRO A 178 0.31 29.34 -9.19
C PRO A 178 0.80 28.71 -10.51
N ALA A 179 0.69 29.46 -11.62
CA ALA A 179 1.10 29.00 -12.95
C ALA A 179 2.52 28.36 -13.02
N PRO A 180 3.55 28.86 -12.30
CA PRO A 180 4.87 28.22 -12.31
C PRO A 180 4.87 26.80 -11.70
N LEU A 181 4.02 26.53 -10.71
CA LEU A 181 3.91 25.20 -10.10
C LEU A 181 3.06 24.25 -10.95
N ILE A 182 2.05 24.77 -11.66
CA ILE A 182 1.31 24.01 -12.66
C ILE A 182 2.24 23.51 -13.75
N ASP A 183 3.05 24.42 -14.32
CA ASP A 183 4.04 24.08 -15.35
C ASP A 183 5.06 23.04 -14.85
N LEU A 184 5.60 23.22 -13.64
CA LEU A 184 6.54 22.27 -13.05
C LEU A 184 5.94 20.86 -12.86
N CYS A 185 4.73 20.76 -12.31
CA CYS A 185 4.10 19.48 -12.01
C CYS A 185 3.54 18.77 -13.25
N LEU A 186 3.10 19.52 -14.26
CA LEU A 186 2.51 18.96 -15.48
C LEU A 186 3.53 18.72 -16.60
N ARG A 187 4.74 19.32 -16.54
CA ARG A 187 5.84 19.02 -17.47
C ARG A 187 6.13 17.52 -17.60
N CYS A 188 5.98 16.74 -16.53
CA CYS A 188 6.18 15.28 -16.54
C CYS A 188 5.09 14.50 -17.30
N LYS A 189 3.90 15.06 -17.52
CA LYS A 189 2.83 14.39 -18.30
C LYS A 189 3.09 14.43 -19.82
N ASN A 190 3.93 15.37 -20.28
CA ASN A 190 4.23 15.58 -21.70
C ASN A 190 5.59 15.03 -22.14
N VAL A 191 6.33 14.36 -21.25
CA VAL A 191 7.54 13.64 -21.65
C VAL A 191 7.10 12.35 -22.33
N LYS A 192 7.03 12.36 -23.66
CA LYS A 192 7.13 11.12 -24.44
C LYS A 192 8.45 10.48 -24.04
N LEU A 193 8.40 9.29 -23.45
CA LEU A 193 9.59 8.45 -23.31
C LEU A 193 10.21 8.34 -24.71
N PRO A 194 11.52 8.62 -24.87
CA PRO A 194 12.15 8.45 -26.16
C PRO A 194 11.93 6.99 -26.59
N GLU A 195 11.40 6.80 -27.79
CA GLU A 195 11.40 5.49 -28.44
C GLU A 195 12.85 5.01 -28.41
N ILE A 196 13.11 3.96 -27.63
CA ILE A 196 14.41 3.29 -27.60
C ILE A 196 14.51 2.56 -28.95
N ILE A 197 14.98 3.28 -29.97
CA ILE A 197 15.41 2.70 -31.23
C ILE A 197 16.70 1.96 -30.91
N GLY A 198 16.64 0.64 -31.06
CA GLY A 198 17.78 -0.25 -30.85
C GLY A 198 18.98 0.15 -31.71
N ILE A 199 20.14 0.16 -31.07
CA ILE A 199 21.46 -0.01 -31.69
C ILE A 199 22.16 -1.11 -30.89
#